data_AF-A0A536Q479-F1
#
_entry.id   AF-A0A536Q479-F1
#
_cell.length_a   1.000
_cell.length_b   1.000
_cell.length_c   1.000
_cell.angle_alpha   90.00
_cell.angle_beta   90.00
_cell.angle_gamma   90.00
#
_symmetry.space_group_name_H-M   'P 1'
#
loop_
_entity.id
_entity.type
_entity.pdbx_description
1 polymer ?
#
loop_
_entity_poly.entity_id
_entity_poly.type
_entity_poly.pdbx_seq_one_letter_code
_entity_poly.pdbx_strand_id
1 'polypeptide(L)'
;MVSCARQYEEFTNRRATVAGISVDGVARNKAMADKLVLPFPMLADPDATVIAAYGVYQEKEQRARPAAFVIARDLSIAYRYVGRDFADRPLTKELLEVLERSKDAPRKELRSEPLPSGPRPSTDTGRVPFPLEHLSPYMRGVNFALEAIGERLPEDERLQGEVATYRTIAQDYMKHGLATLKLRES
;
A
#
# COMPACT_ATOMS: atom_id res chain seq x y z
N MET A 1 -1.64 2.22 2.89
CA MET A 1 -1.75 3.68 2.68
C MET A 1 -2.38 4.39 3.88
N VAL A 2 -3.65 4.15 4.22
CA VAL A 2 -4.27 4.82 5.40
C VAL A 2 -3.57 4.51 6.71
N SER A 3 -3.12 3.26 6.91
CA SER A 3 -2.31 2.85 8.07
C SER A 3 -1.01 3.66 8.16
N CYS A 4 -0.21 3.69 7.07
CA CYS A 4 0.98 4.54 6.95
C CYS A 4 0.68 6.02 7.21
N ALA A 5 -0.44 6.56 6.71
CA ALA A 5 -0.80 7.97 6.88
C ALA A 5 -1.10 8.32 8.34
N ARG A 6 -1.79 7.43 9.06
CA ARG A 6 -2.11 7.63 10.47
C ARG A 6 -0.92 7.39 11.40
N GLN A 7 0.13 6.73 10.91
CA GLN A 7 1.38 6.50 11.63
C GLN A 7 2.56 7.26 11.00
N TYR A 8 2.30 8.32 10.25
CA TYR A 8 3.33 9.00 9.45
C TYR A 8 4.47 9.56 10.30
N GLU A 9 4.17 10.00 11.51
CA GLU A 9 5.16 10.52 12.46
C GLU A 9 6.23 9.48 12.82
N GLU A 10 5.87 8.19 12.86
CA GLU A 10 6.82 7.09 13.09
C GLU A 10 7.85 6.98 11.96
N PHE A 11 7.45 7.29 10.72
CA PHE A 11 8.36 7.32 9.57
C PHE A 11 9.28 8.53 9.66
N THR A 12 8.74 9.73 9.96
CA THR A 12 9.54 10.96 10.04
C THR A 12 10.54 10.92 11.20
N ASN A 13 10.16 10.33 12.34
CA ASN A 13 11.07 10.12 13.48
C ASN A 13 12.25 9.22 13.12
N ARG A 14 12.06 8.31 12.17
CA ARG A 14 13.12 7.45 11.60
C ARG A 14 13.83 8.08 10.39
N ARG A 15 13.58 9.38 10.14
CA ARG A 15 14.11 10.14 8.98
C ARG A 15 13.75 9.49 7.64
N ALA A 16 12.61 8.80 7.58
CA ALA A 16 12.10 8.18 6.37
C ALA A 16 10.98 9.05 5.76
N THR A 17 10.87 8.97 4.43
CA THR A 17 9.77 9.57 3.67
C THR A 17 8.92 8.45 3.09
N VAL A 18 7.61 8.68 3.00
CA VAL A 18 6.66 7.77 2.37
C VAL A 18 6.21 8.38 1.05
N ALA A 19 6.00 7.57 0.03
CA ALA A 19 5.31 7.96 -1.20
C ALA A 19 4.47 6.78 -1.70
N GLY A 20 3.27 7.06 -2.18
CA GLY A 20 2.51 6.08 -2.96
C GLY A 20 2.80 6.26 -4.45
N ILE A 21 2.72 5.20 -5.23
CA ILE A 21 2.83 5.24 -6.70
C ILE A 21 1.68 4.47 -7.33
N SER A 22 1.13 4.99 -8.42
CA SER A 22 0.00 4.37 -9.13
C SER A 22 0.07 4.69 -10.62
N VAL A 23 -0.65 3.90 -11.43
CA VAL A 23 -0.88 4.20 -12.85
C VAL A 23 -1.90 5.32 -13.10
N ASP A 24 -2.39 5.95 -12.03
CA ASP A 24 -3.36 7.03 -12.13
C ASP A 24 -2.64 8.37 -12.39
N GLY A 25 -3.30 9.27 -13.14
CA GLY A 25 -2.76 10.59 -13.41
C GLY A 25 -2.72 11.51 -12.19
N VAL A 26 -2.01 12.63 -12.31
CA VAL A 26 -1.77 13.60 -11.21
C VAL A 26 -3.06 14.08 -10.54
N ALA A 27 -4.07 14.46 -11.33
CA ALA A 27 -5.34 14.97 -10.79
C ALA A 27 -6.05 13.92 -9.90
N ARG A 28 -6.03 12.66 -10.32
CA ARG A 28 -6.65 11.54 -9.63
C ARG A 28 -5.88 11.14 -8.37
N ASN A 29 -4.55 11.15 -8.44
CA ASN A 29 -3.68 10.95 -7.29
C ASN A 29 -3.85 12.07 -6.25
N LYS A 30 -4.01 13.33 -6.69
CA LYS A 30 -4.36 14.44 -5.81
C LYS A 30 -5.71 14.22 -5.13
N ALA A 31 -6.74 13.88 -5.90
CA ALA A 31 -8.06 13.60 -5.33
C ALA A 31 -8.03 12.45 -4.31
N MET A 32 -7.22 11.41 -4.55
CA MET A 32 -7.00 10.32 -3.60
C MET A 32 -6.27 10.79 -2.33
N ALA A 33 -5.21 11.58 -2.48
CA ALA A 33 -4.45 12.12 -1.36
C ALA A 33 -5.34 12.99 -0.46
N ASP A 34 -6.14 13.87 -1.06
CA ASP A 34 -7.09 14.74 -0.37
C ASP A 34 -8.19 13.89 0.31
N LYS A 35 -8.77 12.92 -0.41
CA LYS A 35 -9.81 12.01 0.11
C LYS A 35 -9.35 11.19 1.31
N LEU A 36 -8.09 10.75 1.32
CA LEU A 36 -7.54 9.89 2.38
C LEU A 36 -6.76 10.67 3.45
N VAL A 37 -6.66 12.00 3.31
CA VAL A 37 -5.87 12.88 4.19
C VAL A 37 -4.43 12.35 4.33
N LEU A 38 -3.79 12.11 3.18
CA LEU A 38 -2.43 11.58 3.14
C LEU A 38 -1.41 12.68 3.44
N PRO A 39 -0.50 12.50 4.42
CA PRO A 39 0.56 13.45 4.73
C PRO A 39 1.79 13.28 3.81
N PHE A 40 1.65 12.50 2.73
CA PHE A 40 2.71 12.14 1.80
C PHE A 40 2.20 12.14 0.35
N PRO A 41 3.09 12.30 -0.65
CA PRO A 41 2.69 12.39 -2.04
C PRO A 41 2.21 11.06 -2.63
N MET A 42 1.32 11.16 -3.61
CA MET A 42 0.94 10.11 -4.54
C MET A 42 1.55 10.42 -5.91
N LEU A 43 2.57 9.66 -6.30
CA LEU A 43 3.29 9.79 -7.57
C LEU A 43 2.49 9.14 -8.71
N ALA A 44 2.38 9.86 -9.82
CA ALA A 44 1.75 9.37 -11.04
C ALA A 44 2.78 8.64 -11.92
N ASP A 45 2.43 7.44 -12.35
CA ASP A 45 3.22 6.61 -13.27
C ASP A 45 2.29 6.02 -14.34
N PRO A 46 1.64 6.88 -15.16
CA PRO A 46 0.50 6.50 -15.99
C PRO A 46 0.86 5.51 -17.11
N ASP A 47 2.10 5.51 -17.58
CA ASP A 47 2.63 4.52 -18.52
C ASP A 47 3.20 3.27 -17.82
N ALA A 48 3.20 3.25 -16.48
CA ALA A 48 3.73 2.21 -15.60
C ALA A 48 5.25 1.98 -15.72
N THR A 49 6.01 2.99 -16.12
CA THR A 49 7.47 2.91 -16.26
C THR A 49 8.16 2.47 -14.97
N VAL A 50 7.92 3.18 -13.86
CA VAL A 50 8.56 2.89 -12.57
C VAL A 50 8.00 1.59 -11.99
N ILE A 51 6.69 1.40 -12.06
CA ILE A 51 6.00 0.19 -11.59
C ILE A 51 6.55 -1.07 -12.28
N ALA A 52 6.82 -1.01 -13.58
CA ALA A 52 7.44 -2.09 -14.35
C ALA A 52 8.91 -2.30 -13.95
N ALA A 53 9.68 -1.23 -13.75
CA ALA A 53 11.08 -1.31 -13.30
C ALA A 53 11.22 -2.01 -11.94
N TYR A 54 10.23 -1.84 -11.04
CA TYR A 54 10.18 -2.55 -9.76
C TYR A 54 9.65 -4.00 -9.88
N GLY A 55 9.29 -4.45 -11.08
CA GLY A 55 8.84 -5.81 -11.37
C GLY A 55 7.49 -6.14 -10.74
N VAL A 56 6.61 -5.14 -10.60
CA VAL A 56 5.27 -5.30 -10.00
C VAL A 56 4.16 -4.85 -10.95
N TYR A 57 4.43 -4.68 -12.24
CA TYR A 57 3.39 -4.41 -13.22
C TYR A 57 2.57 -5.66 -13.55
N GLN A 58 1.26 -5.51 -13.62
CA GLN A 58 0.33 -6.57 -14.03
C GLN A 58 -0.24 -6.25 -15.41
N GLU A 59 0.20 -6.98 -16.43
CA GLU A 59 -0.23 -6.85 -17.83
C GLU A 59 -1.76 -6.92 -17.98
N LYS A 60 -2.40 -7.94 -17.39
CA LYS A 60 -3.84 -8.15 -17.54
C LYS A 60 -4.68 -7.04 -16.90
N GLU A 61 -4.30 -6.58 -15.70
CA GLU A 61 -5.03 -5.54 -14.99
C GLU A 61 -4.59 -4.12 -15.35
N GLN A 62 -3.52 -4.00 -16.15
CA GLN A 62 -2.85 -2.76 -16.56
C GLN A 62 -2.48 -1.86 -15.37
N ARG A 63 -2.04 -2.43 -14.24
CA ARG A 63 -1.73 -1.67 -13.01
C ARG A 63 -0.66 -2.35 -12.18
N ALA A 64 -0.16 -1.66 -11.15
CA ALA A 64 0.68 -2.30 -10.14
C ALA A 64 -0.06 -3.43 -9.43
N ARG A 65 0.58 -4.59 -9.32
CA ARG A 65 0.37 -5.53 -8.24
C ARG A 65 0.65 -4.79 -6.94
N PRO A 66 -0.17 -4.94 -5.91
CA PRO A 66 0.10 -4.20 -4.71
C PRO A 66 1.38 -4.66 -4.03
N ALA A 67 2.21 -3.68 -3.67
CA ALA A 67 3.54 -3.93 -3.19
C ALA A 67 3.97 -2.83 -2.21
N ALA A 68 4.97 -3.15 -1.40
CA ALA A 68 5.67 -2.19 -0.56
C ALA A 68 7.16 -2.45 -0.64
N PHE A 69 7.93 -1.36 -0.69
CA PHE A 69 9.38 -1.40 -0.72
C PHE A 69 9.91 -0.47 0.36
N VAL A 70 10.97 -0.89 1.04
CA VAL A 70 11.78 -0.01 1.88
C VAL A 70 13.13 0.16 1.19
N ILE A 71 13.44 1.39 0.82
CA ILE A 71 14.69 1.76 0.17
C ILE A 71 15.61 2.38 1.22
N ALA A 72 16.76 1.77 1.46
CA ALA A 72 17.75 2.26 2.41
C ALA A 72 18.54 3.45 1.85
N ARG A 73 19.29 4.14 2.71
CA ARG A 73 20.07 5.33 2.33
C ARG A 73 21.19 5.06 1.33
N ASP A 74 21.61 3.81 1.20
CA ASP A 74 22.60 3.34 0.23
C ASP A 74 21.98 2.98 -1.13
N LEU A 75 20.67 3.25 -1.28
CA LEU A 75 19.83 2.95 -2.43
C LEU A 75 19.56 1.45 -2.65
N SER A 76 19.87 0.60 -1.65
CA SER A 76 19.48 -0.81 -1.67
C SER A 76 17.99 -0.98 -1.33
N ILE A 77 17.38 -2.03 -1.87
CA ILE A 77 16.04 -2.46 -1.47
C ILE A 77 16.19 -3.30 -0.20
N ALA A 78 16.04 -2.68 0.98
CA ALA A 78 16.14 -3.35 2.27
C ALA A 78 14.94 -4.27 2.57
N TYR A 79 13.80 -4.01 1.94
CA TYR A 79 12.62 -4.86 2.01
C TYR A 79 11.80 -4.76 0.73
N ARG A 80 11.30 -5.92 0.29
CA ARG A 80 10.41 -6.07 -0.87
C ARG A 80 9.25 -6.98 -0.46
N TYR A 81 8.04 -6.46 -0.59
CA TYR A 81 6.82 -7.24 -0.44
C TYR A 81 5.94 -7.04 -1.66
N VAL A 82 5.48 -8.16 -2.24
CA VAL A 82 4.53 -8.18 -3.36
C VAL A 82 3.34 -9.02 -2.94
N GLY A 83 2.16 -8.41 -2.88
CA GLY A 83 0.94 -9.06 -2.41
C GLY A 83 0.48 -10.18 -3.34
N ARG A 84 -0.18 -11.18 -2.75
CA ARG A 84 -0.76 -12.36 -3.42
C ARG A 84 -2.15 -12.12 -3.97
N ASP A 85 -2.77 -10.99 -3.65
CA ASP A 85 -4.02 -10.55 -4.25
C ASP A 85 -4.19 -9.02 -4.14
N PHE A 86 -5.40 -8.53 -4.40
CA PHE A 86 -5.71 -7.10 -4.40
C PHE A 86 -5.74 -6.47 -3.00
N ALA A 87 -5.81 -7.25 -1.93
CA ALA A 87 -5.93 -6.80 -0.55
C ALA A 87 -4.73 -7.18 0.33
N ASP A 88 -3.91 -8.13 -0.10
CA ASP A 88 -2.68 -8.55 0.57
C ASP A 88 -1.63 -7.42 0.60
N ARG A 89 -1.29 -6.96 1.80
CA ARG A 89 -0.35 -5.86 2.09
C ARG A 89 0.41 -6.19 3.36
N PRO A 90 1.68 -5.76 3.50
CA PRO A 90 2.36 -5.87 4.76
C PRO A 90 1.81 -4.85 5.75
N LEU A 91 1.95 -5.14 7.04
CA LEU A 91 1.56 -4.21 8.09
C LEU A 91 2.57 -3.06 8.19
N THR A 92 2.10 -1.88 8.57
CA THR A 92 2.97 -0.70 8.78
C THR A 92 4.09 -1.00 9.78
N LYS A 93 3.82 -1.82 10.80
CA LYS A 93 4.81 -2.28 11.78
C LYS A 93 6.01 -2.97 11.12
N GLU A 94 5.77 -3.83 10.12
CA GLU A 94 6.86 -4.54 9.41
C GLU A 94 7.78 -3.55 8.68
N LEU A 95 7.19 -2.53 8.04
CA LEU A 95 7.96 -1.49 7.35
C LEU A 95 8.83 -0.69 8.33
N LEU A 96 8.28 -0.34 9.50
CA LEU A 96 9.00 0.39 10.55
C LEU A 96 10.14 -0.44 11.15
N GLU A 97 9.97 -1.75 11.33
CA GLU A 97 11.03 -2.65 11.79
C GLU A 97 12.20 -2.72 10.81
N VAL A 98 11.92 -2.76 9.51
CA VAL A 98 12.96 -2.73 8.47
C VAL A 98 13.69 -1.39 8.47
N LEU A 99 12.97 -0.28 8.61
CA LEU A 99 13.58 1.06 8.72
C LEU A 99 14.53 1.14 9.93
N GLU A 100 14.14 0.57 11.07
CA GLU A 100 15.02 0.51 12.24
C GLU A 100 16.28 -0.32 11.99
N ARG A 101 16.15 -1.49 11.36
CA ARG A 101 17.29 -2.37 11.02
C ARG A 101 18.24 -1.76 9.98
N SER A 102 17.74 -0.86 9.13
CA SER A 102 18.50 -0.24 8.04
C SER A 102 18.97 1.20 8.34
N LYS A 103 18.75 1.69 9.57
CA LYS A 103 19.03 3.09 9.96
C LYS A 103 20.49 3.53 9.81
N ASP A 104 21.41 2.58 9.87
CA ASP A 104 22.86 2.81 9.81
C ASP A 104 23.43 2.60 8.40
N ALA A 105 22.60 2.26 7.42
CA ALA A 105 23.04 2.12 6.04
C ALA A 105 23.74 3.42 5.56
N PRO A 106 24.90 3.32 4.90
CA PRO A 106 25.64 4.48 4.44
C PRO A 106 24.82 5.27 3.42
N ARG A 107 25.01 6.58 3.34
CA ARG A 107 24.33 7.38 2.31
C ARG A 107 25.05 7.23 0.98
N LYS A 108 24.32 6.84 -0.07
CA LYS A 108 24.80 6.84 -1.46
C LYS A 108 24.07 7.93 -2.25
N GLU A 109 24.79 8.61 -3.14
CA GLU A 109 24.19 9.59 -4.03
C GLU A 109 23.32 8.92 -5.10
N LEU A 110 22.10 9.44 -5.26
CA LEU A 110 21.22 9.03 -6.33
C LEU A 110 21.67 9.66 -7.65
N ARG A 111 21.89 8.82 -8.66
CA ARG A 111 22.10 9.24 -10.04
C ARG A 111 20.86 8.86 -10.84
N SER A 112 20.29 9.81 -11.55
CA SER A 112 19.15 9.57 -12.43
C SER A 112 19.64 9.17 -13.82
N GLU A 113 19.22 8.00 -14.28
CA GLU A 113 19.28 7.64 -15.69
C GLU A 113 17.89 7.82 -16.31
N PRO A 114 17.79 8.13 -17.62
CA PRO A 114 16.50 8.16 -18.30
C PRO A 114 15.83 6.79 -18.17
N LEU A 115 14.60 6.76 -17.69
CA LEU A 115 13.82 5.54 -17.64
C LEU A 115 13.29 5.21 -19.05
N PRO A 116 13.21 3.92 -19.42
CA PRO A 116 12.57 3.51 -20.67
C PRO A 116 11.07 3.84 -20.63
N SER A 117 10.41 3.92 -21.79
CA SER A 117 8.94 4.05 -21.82
C SER A 117 8.27 2.85 -21.18
N GLY A 118 7.18 3.11 -20.45
CA GLY A 118 6.45 2.07 -19.75
C GLY A 118 5.63 1.15 -20.67
N PRO A 119 5.18 -0.01 -20.15
CA PRO A 119 4.54 -1.06 -20.95
C PRO A 119 3.11 -0.74 -21.41
N ARG A 120 2.55 0.40 -21.00
CA ARG A 120 1.17 0.77 -21.34
C ARG A 120 1.01 2.20 -21.83
N PRO A 121 -0.06 2.49 -22.59
CA PRO A 121 -0.46 3.86 -22.87
C PRO A 121 -0.75 4.62 -21.57
N SER A 122 -0.36 5.90 -21.54
CA SER A 122 -0.57 6.85 -20.46
C SER A 122 -2.05 7.32 -20.34
N THR A 123 -3.00 6.42 -20.50
CA THR A 123 -4.43 6.70 -20.40
C THR A 123 -4.96 6.45 -18.98
N ASP A 124 -5.85 7.33 -18.50
CA ASP A 124 -6.55 7.10 -17.22
C ASP A 124 -7.37 5.81 -17.30
N THR A 125 -7.38 5.05 -16.22
CA THR A 125 -8.14 3.80 -16.12
C THR A 125 -9.65 4.03 -16.00
N GLY A 126 -10.10 5.26 -15.72
CA GLY A 126 -11.52 5.63 -15.64
C GLY A 126 -12.28 4.97 -14.48
N ARG A 127 -11.58 4.22 -13.60
CA ARG A 127 -12.19 3.52 -12.46
C ARG A 127 -12.78 4.52 -11.47
N VAL A 128 -13.67 4.12 -10.57
CA VAL A 128 -14.12 5.00 -9.48
C VAL A 128 -13.56 4.47 -8.15
N PRO A 129 -12.93 5.31 -7.31
CA PRO A 129 -12.46 4.88 -6.00
C PRO A 129 -13.62 4.44 -5.10
N PHE A 130 -13.42 3.37 -4.34
CA PHE A 130 -14.41 2.91 -3.35
C PHE A 130 -14.77 4.04 -2.35
N PRO A 131 -16.06 4.35 -2.11
CA PRO A 131 -16.47 5.40 -1.17
C PRO A 131 -16.10 5.05 0.28
N LEU A 132 -15.50 5.99 1.02
CA LEU A 132 -15.00 5.69 2.37
C LEU A 132 -16.15 5.47 3.37
N GLU A 133 -17.27 6.12 3.16
CA GLU A 133 -18.51 5.98 3.93
C GLU A 133 -19.04 4.54 3.96
N HIS A 134 -18.71 3.72 2.95
CA HIS A 134 -19.11 2.31 2.89
C HIS A 134 -18.08 1.36 3.50
N LEU A 135 -16.99 1.89 4.05
CA LEU A 135 -15.88 1.06 4.50
C LEU A 135 -16.24 0.19 5.70
N SER A 136 -16.93 0.74 6.69
CA SER A 136 -17.33 0.01 7.90
C SER A 136 -18.23 -1.21 7.61
N PRO A 137 -19.37 -1.08 6.89
CA PRO A 137 -20.18 -2.25 6.55
C PRO A 137 -19.42 -3.25 5.66
N TYR A 138 -18.58 -2.78 4.73
CA TYR A 138 -17.76 -3.65 3.88
C TYR A 138 -16.78 -4.50 4.70
N MET A 139 -16.01 -3.89 5.61
CA MET A 139 -15.01 -4.61 6.42
C MET A 139 -15.66 -5.54 7.45
N ARG A 140 -16.84 -5.20 7.97
CA ARG A 140 -17.62 -6.14 8.79
C ARG A 140 -17.99 -7.39 8.00
N GLY A 141 -18.47 -7.24 6.76
CA GLY A 141 -18.77 -8.36 5.88
C GLY A 141 -17.56 -9.27 5.63
N VAL A 142 -16.37 -8.68 5.41
CA VAL A 142 -15.11 -9.43 5.28
C VAL A 142 -14.82 -10.27 6.53
N ASN A 143 -14.92 -9.68 7.72
CA ASN A 143 -14.64 -10.40 8.97
C ASN A 143 -15.61 -11.57 9.20
N PHE A 144 -16.91 -11.37 8.95
CA PHE A 144 -17.90 -12.45 9.04
C PHE A 144 -17.60 -13.59 8.06
N ALA A 145 -17.22 -13.27 6.81
CA ALA A 145 -16.87 -14.29 5.83
C ALA A 145 -15.63 -15.09 6.25
N LEU A 146 -14.61 -14.42 6.80
CA LEU A 146 -13.40 -15.07 7.30
C LEU A 146 -13.68 -15.99 8.49
N GLU A 147 -14.52 -15.55 9.43
CA GLU A 147 -14.96 -16.37 10.56
C GLU A 147 -15.72 -17.61 10.08
N ALA A 148 -16.72 -17.44 9.22
CA ALA A 148 -17.49 -18.56 8.69
C ALA A 148 -16.64 -19.57 7.90
N ILE A 149 -15.63 -19.11 7.15
CA ILE A 149 -14.73 -20.00 6.42
C ILE A 149 -13.77 -20.72 7.39
N GLY A 150 -13.24 -20.00 8.37
CA GLY A 150 -12.36 -20.58 9.40
C GLY A 150 -13.07 -21.67 10.22
N GLU A 151 -14.32 -21.44 10.61
CA GLU A 151 -15.12 -22.43 11.37
C GLU A 151 -15.48 -23.68 10.55
N ARG A 152 -15.62 -23.55 9.23
CA ARG A 152 -15.92 -24.71 8.36
C ARG A 152 -14.76 -25.69 8.22
N LEU A 153 -13.53 -25.22 8.42
CA LEU A 153 -12.30 -25.97 8.16
C LEU A 153 -11.30 -25.75 9.31
N PRO A 154 -11.64 -26.13 10.55
CA PRO A 154 -10.85 -25.82 11.74
C PRO A 154 -9.48 -26.50 11.76
N GLU A 155 -9.37 -27.68 11.14
CA GLU A 155 -8.15 -28.49 11.10
C GLU A 155 -7.18 -28.11 9.96
N ASP A 156 -7.58 -27.25 9.02
CA ASP A 156 -6.69 -26.78 7.94
C ASP A 156 -5.80 -25.63 8.46
N GLU A 157 -4.64 -25.99 9.04
CA GLU A 157 -3.69 -25.03 9.63
C GLU A 157 -3.28 -23.92 8.66
N ARG A 158 -3.11 -24.25 7.37
CA ARG A 158 -2.72 -23.27 6.35
C ARG A 158 -3.84 -22.26 6.15
N LEU A 159 -5.08 -22.71 6.02
CA LEU A 159 -6.24 -21.82 5.92
C LEU A 159 -6.42 -20.98 7.19
N GLN A 160 -6.26 -21.58 8.37
CA GLN A 160 -6.35 -20.83 9.64
C GLN A 160 -5.30 -19.73 9.71
N GLY A 161 -4.07 -20.02 9.25
CA GLY A 161 -3.02 -19.01 9.10
C GLY A 161 -3.44 -17.86 8.18
N GLU A 162 -3.96 -18.15 6.98
CA GLU A 162 -4.42 -17.11 6.05
C GLU A 162 -5.59 -16.30 6.61
N VAL A 163 -6.55 -16.93 7.28
CA VAL A 163 -7.68 -16.26 7.94
C VAL A 163 -7.17 -15.31 9.01
N ALA A 164 -6.23 -15.74 9.85
CA ALA A 164 -5.63 -14.91 10.88
C ALA A 164 -4.89 -13.71 10.27
N THR A 165 -4.02 -13.95 9.28
CA THR A 165 -3.27 -12.90 8.58
C THR A 165 -4.21 -11.88 7.96
N TYR A 166 -5.21 -12.32 7.19
CA TYR A 166 -6.10 -11.42 6.50
C TYR A 166 -7.03 -10.65 7.46
N ARG A 167 -7.44 -11.28 8.57
CA ARG A 167 -8.17 -10.61 9.66
C ARG A 167 -7.33 -9.49 10.26
N THR A 168 -6.03 -9.71 10.50
CA THR A 168 -5.14 -8.64 11.00
C THR A 168 -5.04 -7.48 10.00
N ILE A 169 -4.88 -7.76 8.71
CA ILE A 169 -4.84 -6.72 7.65
C ILE A 169 -6.17 -5.94 7.62
N ALA A 170 -7.31 -6.63 7.66
CA ALA A 170 -8.63 -5.99 7.62
C ALA A 170 -8.89 -5.12 8.86
N GLN A 171 -8.50 -5.60 10.05
CA GLN A 171 -8.63 -4.84 11.29
C GLN A 171 -7.74 -3.59 11.31
N ASP A 172 -6.49 -3.70 10.87
CA ASP A 172 -5.57 -2.57 10.72
C ASP A 172 -6.15 -1.52 9.77
N TYR A 173 -6.61 -1.97 8.60
CA TYR A 173 -7.23 -1.09 7.61
C TYR A 173 -8.49 -0.41 8.15
N MET A 174 -9.36 -1.14 8.84
CA MET A 174 -10.58 -0.59 9.44
C MET A 174 -10.26 0.46 10.50
N LYS A 175 -9.32 0.17 11.42
CA LYS A 175 -8.88 1.10 12.47
C LYS A 175 -8.42 2.42 11.85
N HIS A 176 -7.52 2.36 10.88
CA HIS A 176 -6.92 3.55 10.29
C HIS A 176 -7.85 4.26 9.30
N GLY A 177 -8.71 3.53 8.59
CA GLY A 177 -9.74 4.10 7.72
C GLY A 177 -10.81 4.87 8.50
N LEU A 178 -11.27 4.34 9.63
CA LEU A 178 -12.20 5.05 10.52
C LEU A 178 -11.55 6.30 11.13
N ALA A 179 -10.27 6.24 11.50
CA ALA A 179 -9.54 7.42 11.95
C ALA A 179 -9.44 8.49 10.84
N THR A 180 -9.20 8.11 9.59
CA THR A 180 -9.23 9.02 8.45
C THR A 180 -10.61 9.66 8.24
N LEU A 181 -11.70 8.89 8.40
CA LEU A 181 -13.07 9.45 8.29
C LEU A 181 -13.31 10.54 9.35
N LYS A 182 -12.98 10.27 10.61
CA LYS A 182 -13.12 11.25 11.70
C LYS A 182 -12.37 12.55 11.43
N LEU A 183 -11.17 12.47 10.87
CA LEU A 183 -10.37 13.64 10.51
C LEU A 183 -10.97 14.49 9.39
N ARG A 184 -11.83 13.92 8.53
CA ARG A 184 -12.52 14.67 7.48
C ARG A 184 -13.76 15.40 7.98
N GLU A 185 -14.30 14.94 9.12
CA GLU A 185 -15.47 15.51 9.78
C GLU A 185 -15.09 16.59 10.82
N SER A 186 -13.80 16.70 11.14
CA SER A 186 -13.21 17.67 12.08
C SER A 186 -12.85 18.99 11.40
#